data_AF-A0A518GEM1-F1
#
_entry.id   AF-A0A518GEM1-F1
#
_cell.length_a   1.000
_cell.length_b   1.000
_cell.length_c   1.000
_cell.angle_alpha   90.00
_cell.angle_beta   90.00
_cell.angle_gamma   90.00
#
_symmetry.space_group_name_H-M   'P 1'
#
loop_
_entity.id
_entity.type
_entity.pdbx_description
1 polymer ?
#
loop_
_entity_poly.entity_id
_entity_poly.type
_entity_poly.pdbx_seq_one_letter_code
_entity_poly.pdbx_strand_id
1 'polypeptide(L)'
;MPPIAFLLIATFVVYILWKTRHPPWIVKIVVCPNTQLKITGAPQAKIWQIEEFFENTPSLPCCVTVYVSRDSAGRIRTRFAGNLERCQRQRIRNFMLDIL
;
A
#
# COMPACT_ATOMS: atom_id res chain seq x y z
N MET A 1 -35.75 24.74 7.84
CA MET A 1 -34.28 24.70 8.06
C MET A 1 -33.68 23.35 8.52
N PRO A 2 -34.41 22.32 9.03
CA PRO A 2 -33.78 21.04 9.41
C PRO A 2 -33.32 20.11 8.28
N PRO A 3 -33.87 20.11 7.03
CA PRO A 3 -33.47 19.10 6.03
C PRO A 3 -32.07 19.37 5.45
N ILE A 4 -31.63 20.63 5.42
CA ILE A 4 -30.30 21.01 4.92
C ILE A 4 -29.20 20.45 5.85
N ALA A 5 -29.43 20.50 7.16
CA ALA A 5 -28.49 19.95 8.14
C ALA A 5 -28.35 18.42 8.00
N PHE A 6 -29.46 17.70 7.81
CA PHE A 6 -29.43 16.26 7.56
C PHE A 6 -28.68 15.90 6.27
N LEU A 7 -28.89 16.66 5.20
CA LEU A 7 -28.21 16.44 3.93
C LEU A 7 -26.68 16.65 4.04
N LEU A 8 -26.25 17.68 4.79
CA LEU A 8 -24.83 17.93 5.04
C LEU A 8 -24.18 16.82 5.88
N ILE A 9 -24.88 16.33 6.91
CA ILE A 9 -24.37 15.21 7.72
C ILE A 9 -24.27 13.94 6.86
N ALA A 10 -25.30 13.63 6.06
CA ALA A 10 -25.29 12.45 5.20
C ALA A 10 -24.15 12.48 4.18
N THR A 11 -23.95 13.61 3.50
CA THR A 11 -22.84 13.80 2.55
C THR A 11 -21.47 13.72 3.22
N PHE A 12 -21.32 14.27 4.42
CA PHE A 12 -20.08 14.17 5.20
C PHE A 12 -19.76 12.73 5.62
N VAL A 13 -20.75 11.97 6.08
CA VAL A 13 -20.58 10.55 6.44
C VAL A 13 -20.20 9.71 5.22
N VAL A 14 -20.86 9.92 4.07
CA VAL A 14 -20.50 9.25 2.81
C VAL A 14 -19.08 9.60 2.39
N TYR A 15 -18.68 10.86 2.51
CA TYR A 15 -17.32 11.31 2.21
C TYR A 15 -16.27 10.62 3.11
N ILE A 16 -16.52 10.54 4.43
CA ILE A 16 -15.62 9.82 5.36
C ILE A 16 -15.51 8.35 5.00
N LEU A 17 -16.64 7.67 4.72
CA LEU A 17 -16.65 6.27 4.33
C LEU A 17 -15.87 6.03 3.04
N TRP A 18 -16.05 6.90 2.05
CA TRP A 18 -15.32 6.84 0.78
C TRP A 18 -13.81 7.02 0.99
N LYS A 19 -13.41 8.07 1.72
CA LYS A 19 -11.99 8.33 2.03
C LYS A 19 -11.34 7.19 2.81
N THR A 20 -12.08 6.54 3.70
CA THR A 20 -11.59 5.42 4.51
C THR A 20 -11.42 4.14 3.67
N ARG A 21 -12.30 3.92 2.69
CA ARG A 21 -12.21 2.78 1.75
C ARG A 21 -11.14 2.96 0.68
N HIS A 22 -10.80 4.20 0.34
CA HIS A 22 -9.79 4.55 -0.65
C HIS A 22 -8.68 5.41 -0.02
N PRO A 23 -7.84 4.84 0.87
CA PRO A 23 -6.71 5.57 1.39
C PRO A 23 -5.78 5.97 0.24
N PRO A 24 -5.16 7.16 0.27
CA PRO A 24 -4.12 7.50 -0.68
C PRO A 24 -2.96 6.52 -0.49
N TRP A 25 -2.81 5.60 -1.44
CA TRP A 25 -1.67 4.68 -1.47
C TRP A 25 -0.44 5.49 -1.87
N ILE A 26 0.46 5.71 -0.91
CA ILE A 26 1.63 6.57 -1.07
C ILE A 26 2.68 5.84 -1.90
N VAL A 27 2.82 4.53 -1.72
CA VAL A 27 3.82 3.72 -2.40
C VAL A 27 3.14 2.58 -3.15
N LYS A 28 3.52 2.40 -4.41
CA LYS A 28 3.14 1.26 -5.25
C LYS A 28 4.40 0.56 -5.73
N ILE A 29 4.50 -0.73 -5.45
CA ILE A 29 5.62 -1.58 -5.87
C ILE A 29 5.03 -2.70 -6.72
N VAL A 30 5.48 -2.83 -7.96
CA VAL A 30 5.10 -3.93 -8.86
C VAL A 30 6.31 -4.83 -9.02
N VAL A 31 6.19 -6.06 -8.55
CA VAL A 31 7.22 -7.10 -8.63
C VAL A 31 6.70 -8.20 -9.55
N CYS A 32 7.48 -8.59 -10.53
CA CYS A 32 7.15 -9.67 -11.45
C CYS A 32 8.42 -10.49 -11.71
N PRO A 33 8.33 -11.82 -11.82
CA PRO A 33 9.50 -12.70 -11.86
C PRO A 33 10.46 -12.42 -13.03
N ASN A 34 9.96 -11.88 -14.16
CA ASN A 34 10.75 -11.66 -15.37
C ASN A 34 10.79 -10.19 -15.81
N THR A 35 10.41 -9.24 -14.94
CA THR A 35 10.47 -7.82 -15.30
C THR A 35 11.09 -7.01 -14.18
N GLN A 36 11.68 -5.88 -14.55
CA GLN A 36 12.21 -4.92 -13.60
C GLN A 36 11.14 -4.51 -12.59
N LEU A 37 11.59 -4.37 -11.34
CA LEU A 37 10.80 -3.84 -10.24
C LEU A 37 10.33 -2.42 -10.61
N LYS A 38 9.03 -2.15 -10.51
CA LYS A 38 8.50 -0.79 -10.69
C LYS A 38 8.08 -0.22 -9.35
N ILE A 39 8.75 0.83 -8.90
CA ILE A 39 8.43 1.54 -7.66
C ILE A 39 7.85 2.91 -8.02
N THR A 40 6.76 3.30 -7.38
CA THR A 40 6.14 4.62 -7.56
C THR A 40 5.78 5.20 -6.20
N GLY A 41 6.13 6.46 -5.97
CA GLY A 41 5.76 7.22 -4.75
C GLY A 41 6.60 6.90 -3.50
N ALA A 42 7.60 6.03 -3.58
CA ALA A 42 8.58 5.85 -2.52
C ALA A 42 9.59 7.02 -2.48
N PRO A 43 10.07 7.44 -1.30
CA PRO A 43 11.18 8.38 -1.17
C PRO A 43 12.44 7.83 -1.86
N GLN A 44 13.16 8.66 -2.60
CA GLN A 44 14.31 8.22 -3.40
C GLN A 44 15.42 7.57 -2.56
N ALA A 45 15.64 8.03 -1.34
CA ALA A 45 16.60 7.44 -0.39
C ALA A 45 16.26 6.00 0.03
N LYS A 46 15.02 5.53 -0.19
CA LYS A 46 14.54 4.21 0.19
C LYS A 46 14.39 3.25 -0.99
N ILE A 47 14.46 3.74 -2.23
CA ILE A 47 14.29 2.93 -3.44
C ILE A 47 15.31 1.81 -3.51
N TRP A 48 16.59 2.11 -3.29
CA TRP A 48 17.68 1.13 -3.31
C TRP A 48 17.47 -0.01 -2.30
N GLN A 49 17.03 0.31 -1.08
CA GLN A 49 16.75 -0.70 -0.05
C GLN A 49 15.60 -1.62 -0.47
N ILE A 50 14.56 -1.05 -1.11
CA ILE A 50 13.41 -1.82 -1.62
C ILE A 50 13.85 -2.75 -2.76
N GLU A 51 14.66 -2.25 -3.70
CA GLU A 51 15.24 -3.05 -4.79
C GLU A 51 16.06 -4.21 -4.24
N GLU A 52 17.01 -3.93 -3.35
CA GLU A 52 17.86 -4.94 -2.72
C GLU A 52 17.05 -6.02 -2.01
N PHE A 53 15.98 -5.66 -1.30
CA PHE A 53 15.12 -6.64 -0.64
C PHE A 53 14.42 -7.58 -1.62
N PHE A 54 13.90 -7.06 -2.74
CA PHE A 54 13.20 -7.90 -3.72
C PHE A 54 14.16 -8.73 -4.58
N GLU A 55 15.38 -8.25 -4.82
CA GLU A 55 16.45 -9.04 -5.46
C GLU A 55 16.91 -10.21 -4.57
N ASN A 56 16.99 -10.00 -3.25
CA ASN A 56 17.40 -11.03 -2.29
C ASN A 56 16.24 -11.93 -1.80
N THR A 57 15.00 -11.64 -2.21
CA THR A 57 13.83 -12.44 -1.84
C THR A 57 13.64 -13.57 -2.85
N PRO A 58 13.32 -14.81 -2.41
CA PRO A 58 13.05 -15.93 -3.31
C PRO A 58 12.01 -15.56 -4.37
N SER A 59 12.25 -16.00 -5.61
CA SER A 59 11.45 -15.65 -6.79
C SER A 59 9.96 -15.76 -6.51
N LEU A 60 9.23 -14.68 -6.78
CA LEU A 60 7.78 -14.67 -6.62
C LEU A 60 7.14 -15.56 -7.69
N PRO A 61 6.16 -16.41 -7.32
CA PRO A 61 5.51 -17.32 -8.27
C PRO A 61 4.64 -16.58 -9.30
N CYS A 62 4.26 -15.32 -9.03
CA CYS A 62 3.49 -14.50 -9.96
C CYS A 62 3.77 -13.00 -9.78
N CYS A 63 3.27 -12.20 -10.71
CA CYS A 63 3.28 -10.75 -10.59
C CYS A 63 2.43 -10.29 -9.40
N VAL A 64 3.04 -9.51 -8.51
CA VAL A 64 2.37 -8.93 -7.35
C VAL A 64 2.56 -7.43 -7.33
N THR A 65 1.46 -6.72 -7.11
CA THR A 65 1.48 -5.30 -6.76
C THR A 65 1.27 -5.13 -5.27
N VAL A 66 2.24 -4.51 -4.61
CA VAL A 66 2.19 -4.12 -3.20
C VAL A 66 1.85 -2.64 -3.14
N TYR A 67 0.72 -2.32 -2.52
CA TYR A 67 0.34 -0.96 -2.20
C TYR A 67 0.60 -0.71 -0.73
N VAL A 68 1.27 0.40 -0.42
CA VAL A 68 1.57 0.80 0.95
C VAL A 68 1.13 2.23 1.18
N SER A 69 0.44 2.44 2.29
CA SER A 69 0.05 3.76 2.77
C SER A 69 0.41 3.88 4.24
N ARG A 70 0.94 5.03 4.64
CA ARG A 70 1.06 5.38 6.05
C ARG A 70 -0.13 6.26 6.43
N ASP A 71 -0.86 5.84 7.44
CA ASP A 71 -1.98 6.60 8.00
C ASP A 71 -1.46 7.81 8.78
N SER A 72 -2.30 8.81 9.04
CA SER A 72 -1.92 10.00 9.82
C SER A 72 -1.50 9.66 11.25
N ALA A 73 -1.94 8.52 11.78
CA ALA A 73 -1.51 7.95 13.06
C ALA A 73 -0.18 7.18 12.99
N GLY A 74 0.56 7.24 11.86
CA GLY A 74 1.82 6.53 11.65
C GLY A 74 1.67 5.04 11.33
N ARG A 75 0.46 4.48 11.36
CA ARG A 75 0.20 3.06 11.07
C ARG A 75 0.40 2.77 9.59
N ILE A 76 1.14 1.71 9.29
CA ILE A 76 1.34 1.25 7.91
C ILE A 76 0.23 0.27 7.53
N ARG A 77 -0.45 0.56 6.42
CA ARG A 77 -1.39 -0.35 5.77
C ARG A 77 -0.74 -0.87 4.50
N THR A 78 -0.73 -2.19 4.34
CA THR A 78 -0.27 -2.86 3.13
C THR A 78 -1.44 -3.58 2.46
N ARG A 79 -1.51 -3.51 1.14
CA ARG A 79 -2.46 -4.27 0.32
C ARG A 79 -1.69 -4.98 -0.78
N PHE A 80 -1.93 -6.27 -0.92
CA PHE A 80 -1.31 -7.10 -1.93
C PHE A 80 -2.34 -7.43 -3.01
N ALA A 81 -2.05 -7.09 -4.26
CA ALA A 81 -2.79 -7.52 -5.43
C ALA A 81 -1.95 -8.56 -6.19
N GLY A 82 -2.35 -9.82 -6.09
CA GLY A 82 -1.60 -10.97 -6.63
C GLY A 82 -1.68 -12.19 -5.71
N ASN A 83 -1.35 -13.36 -6.24
CA ASN A 83 -1.29 -14.58 -5.44
C ASN A 83 0.06 -14.66 -4.74
N LEU A 84 0.06 -14.51 -3.42
CA LEU A 84 1.27 -14.46 -2.62
C LEU A 84 1.01 -15.23 -1.34
N GLU A 85 1.93 -16.11 -0.97
CA GLU A 85 1.79 -16.93 0.23
C GLU A 85 1.78 -16.07 1.50
N ARG A 86 1.12 -16.56 2.56
CA ARG A 86 1.01 -15.82 3.83
C ARG A 86 2.37 -15.44 4.41
N CYS A 87 3.35 -16.34 4.37
CA CYS A 87 4.70 -16.10 4.88
C CYS A 87 5.39 -14.96 4.10
N GLN A 88 5.28 -14.97 2.76
CA GLN A 88 5.83 -13.91 1.92
C GLN A 88 5.13 -12.57 2.18
N ARG A 89 3.80 -12.56 2.34
CA ARG A 89 3.03 -11.33 2.65
C ARG A 89 3.49 -10.73 3.96
N GLN A 90 3.69 -11.56 4.98
CA GLN A 90 4.15 -11.13 6.28
C GLN A 90 5.59 -10.60 6.24
N ARG A 91 6.49 -11.27 5.50
CA ARG A 91 7.88 -10.80 5.33
C ARG A 91 7.94 -9.44 4.66
N ILE A 92 7.21 -9.24 3.54
CA ILE A 92 7.13 -7.94 2.86
C ILE A 92 6.52 -6.89 3.80
N ARG A 93 5.49 -7.25 4.57
CA ARG A 93 4.87 -6.33 5.53
C ARG A 93 5.85 -5.87 6.62
N ASN A 94 6.62 -6.79 7.19
CA ASN A 94 7.63 -6.47 8.21
C ASN A 94 8.73 -5.56 7.61
N PHE A 95 9.22 -5.88 6.42
CA PHE A 95 10.19 -5.03 5.73
C PHE A 95 9.67 -3.59 5.48
N MET A 96 8.42 -3.46 5.03
CA MET A 96 7.82 -2.14 4.81
C MET A 96 7.61 -1.38 6.13
N LEU A 97 7.46 -2.06 7.27
CA LEU A 97 7.39 -1.43 8.60
C LEU A 97 8.74 -0.85 9.04
N ASP A 98 9.85 -1.48 8.65
CA ASP A 98 11.20 -1.03 9.03
C ASP A 98 11.68 0.15 8.18
N ILE A 99 11.23 0.23 6.93
CA ILE A 99 11.74 1.21 5.96
C ILE A 99 10.96 2.52 5.91
N LEU A 100 9.63 2.43 5.99
CA LEU A 100 8.75 3.61 5.94
C LEU A 100 8.53 4.11 7.35
#